data_AF-X0B3G7-F1
#
_entry.id   AF-X0B3G7-F1
#
_cell.length_a   1.000
_cell.length_b   1.000
_cell.length_c   1.000
_cell.angle_alpha   90.00
_cell.angle_beta   90.00
_cell.angle_gamma   90.00
#
_symmetry.space_group_name_H-M   'P 1'
#
loop_
_entity.id
_entity.type
_entity.pdbx_description
1 polymer ?
#
loop_
_entity_poly.entity_id
_entity_poly.type
_entity_poly.pdbx_seq_one_letter_code
_entity_poly.pdbx_strand_id
1 'polypeptide(L)'
;MTDQKSQGKQFSEVLLNLKGIYGSSSETRPSFMSLYVQLSRAERWEGLYLFRRPARGDFIEPKNVLGRQMRDGVYKLERLGGETRLRFEHDYRHESWFRDWDAIAESTSVTEVDEEDDTSLWCDSEDDESES
;
A
#
# COMPACT_ATOMS: atom_id res chain seq x y z
N MET A 1 18.74 -7.78 -0.47
CA MET A 1 18.37 -7.56 0.96
C MET A 1 17.13 -8.40 1.24
N THR A 2 16.93 -8.92 2.46
CA THR A 2 15.67 -9.62 2.80
C THR A 2 14.59 -8.61 3.19
N ASP A 3 13.31 -8.94 3.01
CA ASP A 3 12.17 -8.08 3.37
C ASP A 3 12.24 -7.57 4.82
N GLN A 4 12.61 -8.45 5.74
CA GLN A 4 12.74 -8.11 7.16
C GLN A 4 13.83 -7.06 7.40
N LYS A 5 14.91 -7.04 6.60
CA LYS A 5 16.01 -6.07 6.72
C LYS A 5 15.75 -4.76 5.98
N SER A 6 14.81 -4.74 5.03
CA SER A 6 14.40 -3.55 4.29
C SER A 6 13.23 -2.82 4.93
N GLN A 7 12.54 -3.44 5.90
CA GLN A 7 11.44 -2.82 6.63
C GLN A 7 11.84 -1.48 7.25
N GLY A 8 11.05 -0.43 6.99
CA GLY A 8 11.29 0.93 7.49
C GLY A 8 12.26 1.77 6.65
N LYS A 9 12.82 1.22 5.55
CA LYS A 9 13.70 1.96 4.63
C LYS A 9 13.02 2.27 3.31
N GLN A 10 13.39 3.37 2.67
CA GLN A 10 13.00 3.70 1.30
C GLN A 10 14.21 3.65 0.38
N PHE A 11 13.97 3.32 -0.88
CA PHE A 11 14.98 3.23 -1.93
C PHE A 11 14.43 3.84 -3.22
N SER A 12 15.31 4.52 -3.96
CA SER A 12 14.98 5.10 -5.27
C SER A 12 14.72 4.05 -6.34
N GLU A 13 15.39 2.89 -6.24
CA GLU A 13 15.26 1.76 -7.15
C GLU A 13 15.23 0.43 -6.37
N VAL A 14 14.27 -0.43 -6.69
CA VAL A 14 14.04 -1.71 -6.03
C VAL A 14 13.74 -2.78 -7.08
N LEU A 15 14.58 -3.82 -7.14
CA LEU A 15 14.30 -5.03 -7.91
C LEU A 15 13.68 -6.10 -7.01
N LEU A 16 12.43 -6.46 -7.28
CA LEU A 16 11.66 -7.44 -6.52
C LEU A 16 11.63 -8.80 -7.20
N ASN A 17 11.82 -9.85 -6.41
CA ASN A 17 11.60 -11.22 -6.84
C ASN A 17 10.37 -11.80 -6.11
N LEU A 18 9.25 -11.87 -6.84
CA LEU A 18 7.98 -12.37 -6.31
C LEU A 18 7.93 -13.90 -6.15
N LYS A 19 9.01 -14.63 -6.47
CA LYS A 19 9.14 -16.05 -6.11
C LYS A 19 9.48 -16.13 -4.63
N GLY A 20 8.57 -16.63 -3.80
CA GLY A 20 8.90 -16.82 -2.39
C GLY A 20 9.90 -17.95 -2.17
N ILE A 21 10.22 -18.21 -0.89
CA ILE A 21 11.43 -18.94 -0.50
C ILE A 21 11.27 -20.43 -0.82
N TYR A 22 12.19 -20.96 -1.65
CA TYR A 22 12.32 -22.39 -1.93
C TYR A 22 12.89 -23.11 -0.70
N GLY A 23 12.01 -23.53 0.21
CA GLY A 23 12.36 -24.36 1.36
C GLY A 23 11.33 -25.46 1.55
N SER A 24 11.64 -26.66 1.05
CA SER A 24 10.82 -27.89 1.05
C SER A 24 9.59 -27.88 0.11
N SER A 25 9.76 -28.52 -1.05
CA SER A 25 8.77 -29.12 -1.96
C SER A 25 7.49 -28.35 -2.36
N SER A 26 7.32 -27.09 -2.01
CA SER A 26 6.23 -26.24 -2.51
C SER A 26 6.71 -24.81 -2.71
N GLU A 27 6.37 -24.21 -3.85
CA GLU A 27 6.60 -22.78 -4.08
C GLU A 27 5.73 -21.99 -3.10
N THR A 28 6.34 -21.47 -2.04
CA THR A 28 5.61 -20.57 -1.11
C THR A 28 5.56 -19.20 -1.76
N ARG A 29 4.36 -18.68 -2.05
CA ARG A 29 4.16 -17.34 -2.60
C ARG A 29 4.32 -16.27 -1.49
N PRO A 30 4.69 -15.03 -1.81
CA PRO A 30 4.75 -13.96 -0.82
C PRO A 30 3.37 -13.70 -0.20
N SER A 31 3.31 -13.60 1.12
CA SER A 31 2.09 -13.22 1.85
C SER A 31 1.76 -11.73 1.67
N PHE A 32 0.58 -11.30 2.10
CA PHE A 32 0.10 -9.93 1.88
C PHE A 32 1.05 -8.91 2.52
N MET A 33 1.52 -9.24 3.72
CA MET A 33 2.47 -8.42 4.46
C MET A 33 3.83 -8.35 3.77
N SER A 34 4.33 -9.48 3.25
CA SER A 34 5.62 -9.52 2.54
C SER A 34 5.54 -8.72 1.24
N LEU A 35 4.47 -8.92 0.46
CA LEU A 35 4.22 -8.16 -0.76
C LEU A 35 4.09 -6.66 -0.49
N TYR A 36 3.29 -6.27 0.51
CA TYR A 36 3.14 -4.87 0.92
C TYR A 36 4.48 -4.26 1.33
N VAL A 37 5.27 -4.95 2.18
CA VAL A 37 6.59 -4.47 2.59
C VAL A 37 7.50 -4.28 1.39
N GLN A 38 7.58 -5.27 0.49
CA GLN A 38 8.42 -5.23 -0.70
C GLN A 38 8.06 -4.08 -1.65
N LEU A 39 6.78 -3.93 -1.99
CA LEU A 39 6.30 -2.89 -2.91
C LEU A 39 6.51 -1.49 -2.31
N SER A 40 6.23 -1.31 -1.01
CA SER A 40 6.37 -0.03 -0.31
C SER A 40 7.80 0.40 -0.02
N ARG A 41 8.81 -0.34 -0.51
CA ARG A 41 10.22 0.06 -0.39
C ARG A 41 10.63 1.06 -1.47
N ALA A 42 9.98 1.02 -2.63
CA ALA A 42 10.23 2.00 -3.68
C ALA A 42 9.60 3.34 -3.28
N GLU A 43 10.34 4.43 -3.46
CA GLU A 43 9.82 5.80 -3.24
C GLU A 43 8.76 6.18 -4.27
N ARG A 44 8.88 5.64 -5.48
CA ARG A 44 8.05 5.93 -6.64
C ARG A 44 7.84 4.68 -7.49
N TRP A 45 6.79 4.68 -8.29
CA TRP A 45 6.44 3.54 -9.14
C TRP A 45 7.54 3.21 -10.17
N GLU A 46 8.18 4.23 -10.75
CA GLU A 46 9.23 4.07 -11.77
C GLU A 46 10.49 3.39 -11.22
N GLY A 47 10.69 3.46 -9.90
CA GLY A 47 11.79 2.79 -9.22
C GLY A 47 11.55 1.31 -8.97
N LEU A 48 10.36 0.78 -9.27
CA LEU A 48 9.98 -0.58 -8.96
C LEU A 48 10.16 -1.49 -10.18
N TYR A 49 11.12 -2.41 -10.07
CA TYR A 49 11.42 -3.39 -11.10
C TYR A 49 11.03 -4.79 -10.63
N LEU A 50 10.39 -5.56 -11.49
CA LEU A 50 10.06 -6.96 -11.21
C LEU A 50 11.06 -7.87 -11.96
N PHE A 51 11.63 -8.84 -11.25
CA PHE A 51 12.57 -9.81 -11.82
C PHE A 51 11.94 -10.65 -12.95
N ARG A 52 10.62 -10.75 -12.98
CA ARG A 52 9.85 -11.45 -14.02
C ARG A 52 8.52 -10.75 -14.25
N ARG A 53 7.88 -11.03 -15.39
CA ARG A 53 6.51 -10.62 -15.64
C ARG A 53 5.61 -11.10 -14.48
N PRO A 54 4.83 -10.21 -13.85
CA PRO A 54 3.94 -10.58 -12.76
C PRO A 54 2.85 -11.52 -13.27
N ALA A 55 2.56 -12.57 -12.51
CA ALA A 55 1.42 -13.44 -12.74
C ALA A 55 0.25 -13.02 -11.86
N ARG A 56 -0.99 -13.29 -12.31
CA ARG A 56 -2.21 -13.05 -11.51
C ARG A 56 -2.14 -13.69 -10.11
N GLY A 57 -1.51 -14.86 -10.01
CA GLY A 57 -1.31 -15.57 -8.75
C GLY A 57 -0.28 -14.94 -7.80
N ASP A 58 0.52 -13.98 -8.26
CA ASP A 58 1.49 -13.26 -7.41
C ASP A 58 0.79 -12.19 -6.55
N PHE A 59 -0.43 -11.77 -6.94
CA PHE A 59 -1.18 -10.68 -6.30
C PHE A 59 -2.61 -11.08 -5.88
N ILE A 60 -3.35 -11.83 -6.71
CA ILE A 60 -4.82 -11.95 -6.62
C ILE A 60 -5.30 -13.35 -6.20
N GLU A 61 -4.56 -14.44 -6.47
CA GLU A 61 -5.04 -15.83 -6.22
C GLU A 61 -3.98 -16.77 -5.59
N PRO A 62 -4.26 -17.50 -4.49
CA PRO A 62 -5.50 -17.54 -3.72
C PRO A 62 -5.51 -16.40 -2.69
N LYS A 63 -6.20 -15.31 -3.03
CA LYS A 63 -6.55 -14.17 -2.16
C LYS A 63 -5.41 -13.75 -1.24
N ASN A 64 -4.45 -13.02 -1.80
CA ASN A 64 -3.49 -12.30 -0.98
C ASN A 64 -4.24 -11.17 -0.24
N VAL A 65 -4.90 -11.52 0.86
CA VAL A 65 -5.79 -10.63 1.60
C VAL A 65 -5.22 -10.38 2.98
N LEU A 66 -5.49 -9.18 3.48
CA LEU A 66 -5.20 -8.86 4.87
C LEU A 66 -5.92 -9.85 5.78
N GLY A 67 -5.16 -10.45 6.70
CA GLY A 67 -5.69 -11.43 7.66
C GLY A 67 -6.88 -10.87 8.44
N ARG A 68 -7.88 -11.71 8.73
CA ARG A 68 -9.10 -11.30 9.45
C ARG A 68 -8.78 -10.53 10.74
N GLN A 69 -7.85 -11.03 11.55
CA GLN A 69 -7.47 -10.40 12.81
C GLN A 69 -6.89 -8.98 12.62
N MET A 70 -6.12 -8.75 11.55
CA MET A 70 -5.58 -7.43 11.25
C MET A 70 -6.69 -6.48 10.79
N ARG A 71 -7.60 -6.95 9.92
CA ARG A 71 -8.79 -6.16 9.52
C ARG A 71 -9.64 -5.78 10.73
N ASP A 72 -9.95 -6.75 11.60
CA ASP A 72 -10.73 -6.52 12.81
C ASP A 72 -9.98 -5.56 13.76
N GLY A 73 -8.65 -5.64 13.84
CA GLY A 73 -7.81 -4.76 14.62
C GLY A 73 -7.85 -3.31 14.13
N VAL A 74 -7.65 -3.09 12.83
CA VAL A 74 -7.74 -1.76 12.20
C VAL A 74 -9.12 -1.15 12.43
N TYR A 75 -10.19 -1.90 12.16
CA TYR A 75 -11.56 -1.43 12.38
C TYR A 75 -11.82 -1.02 13.84
N LYS A 76 -11.33 -1.82 14.80
CA LYS A 76 -11.46 -1.48 16.23
C LYS A 76 -10.68 -0.22 16.60
N LEU A 77 -9.48 -0.02 16.04
CA LEU A 77 -8.66 1.16 16.28
C LEU A 77 -9.30 2.41 15.69
N GLU A 78 -9.83 2.35 14.47
CA GLU A 78 -10.56 3.45 13.83
C GLU A 78 -11.79 3.84 14.66
N ARG A 79 -12.60 2.85 15.08
CA ARG A 79 -13.77 3.10 15.92
C ARG A 79 -13.39 3.74 17.25
N LEU A 80 -12.35 3.21 17.91
CA LEU A 80 -11.86 3.76 19.17
C LEU A 80 -11.32 5.19 18.99
N GLY A 81 -10.61 5.46 17.89
CA GLY A 81 -10.14 6.80 17.54
C GLY A 81 -11.29 7.79 17.39
N GLY A 82 -12.36 7.41 16.68
CA GLY A 82 -13.56 8.24 16.56
C GLY A 82 -14.26 8.51 17.90
N GLU A 83 -14.50 7.47 18.70
CA GLU A 83 -15.14 7.60 20.01
C GLU A 83 -14.32 8.46 20.98
N THR A 84 -13.00 8.24 21.03
CA THR A 84 -12.10 8.98 21.93
C THR A 84 -11.90 10.42 21.49
N ARG A 85 -11.80 10.69 20.18
CA ARG A 85 -11.74 12.05 19.62
C ARG A 85 -13.00 12.84 19.99
N LEU A 86 -14.19 12.31 19.71
CA LEU A 86 -15.45 12.99 20.04
C LEU A 86 -15.55 13.31 21.53
N ARG A 87 -15.15 12.39 22.39
CA ARG A 87 -15.14 12.60 23.83
C ARG A 87 -14.13 13.67 24.24
N PHE A 88 -12.90 13.61 23.73
CA PHE A 88 -11.88 14.62 23.99
C PHE A 88 -12.35 16.01 23.57
N GLU A 89 -12.86 16.15 22.35
CA GLU A 89 -13.36 17.43 21.86
C GLU A 89 -14.54 17.93 22.72
N HIS A 90 -15.49 17.05 23.08
CA HIS A 90 -16.59 17.43 23.96
C HIS A 90 -16.09 17.93 25.33
N ASP A 91 -15.15 17.20 25.93
CA ASP A 91 -14.68 17.46 27.29
C ASP A 91 -13.77 18.70 27.36
N TYR A 92 -13.13 19.11 26.26
CA TYR A 92 -12.15 20.20 26.27
C TYR A 92 -12.47 21.39 25.35
N ARG A 93 -13.53 21.35 24.53
CA ARG A 93 -13.89 22.46 23.61
C ARG A 93 -14.10 23.82 24.30
N HIS A 94 -14.46 23.80 25.58
CA HIS A 94 -14.67 25.00 26.38
C HIS A 94 -13.38 25.59 26.96
N GLU A 95 -12.27 24.85 26.89
CA GLU A 95 -10.98 25.30 27.40
C GLU A 95 -10.31 26.30 26.46
N SER A 96 -9.62 27.28 27.05
CA SER A 96 -8.97 28.36 26.29
C SER A 96 -7.86 27.85 25.35
N TRP A 97 -7.09 26.85 25.78
CA TRP A 97 -6.01 26.24 25.00
C TRP A 97 -6.52 25.37 23.84
N PHE A 98 -7.78 24.92 23.90
CA PHE A 98 -8.33 24.02 22.89
C PHE A 98 -8.38 24.66 21.50
N ARG A 99 -8.57 25.99 21.44
CA ARG A 99 -8.56 26.73 20.17
C ARG A 99 -7.19 26.67 19.47
N ASP A 100 -6.12 26.76 20.26
CA ASP A 100 -4.76 26.66 19.72
C ASP A 100 -4.47 25.23 19.27
N TRP A 101 -4.96 24.23 20.01
CA TRP A 101 -4.85 22.82 19.66
C TRP A 101 -5.62 22.46 18.37
N ASP A 102 -6.88 22.91 18.24
CA ASP A 102 -7.75 22.66 17.08
C ASP A 102 -7.22 23.34 15.80
N ALA A 103 -6.45 24.43 15.96
CA ALA A 103 -5.78 25.10 14.86
C ALA A 103 -4.49 24.41 14.39
N ILE A 104 -3.98 23.40 15.12
CA ILE A 104 -2.83 22.61 14.68
C ILE A 104 -3.29 21.74 13.52
N ALA A 105 -2.76 22.00 12.33
CA ALA A 105 -3.01 21.16 11.17
C ALA A 105 -2.58 19.72 11.48
N GLU A 106 -3.51 18.77 11.36
CA GLU A 106 -3.16 17.36 11.32
C GLU A 106 -2.21 17.17 10.14
N SER A 107 -1.02 16.63 10.40
CA SER A 107 -0.04 16.40 9.35
C SER A 107 -0.57 15.29 8.43
N THR A 108 -1.30 15.68 7.39
CA THR A 108 -1.64 14.80 6.27
C THR A 108 -0.38 14.58 5.45
N SER A 109 0.54 13.77 5.98
CA SER A 109 1.64 13.21 5.20
C SER A 109 1.26 11.81 4.74
N VAL A 110 0.15 11.76 3.99
CA VAL A 110 0.06 10.85 2.87
C VAL A 110 0.06 11.78 1.67
N THR A 111 1.21 11.94 1.04
CA THR A 111 1.29 12.61 -0.25
C THR A 111 0.48 11.74 -1.22
N GLU A 112 -0.81 12.05 -1.36
CA GLU A 112 -1.55 11.72 -2.56
C GLU A 112 -0.84 12.48 -3.67
N VAL A 113 -0.04 11.74 -4.42
CA VAL A 113 0.54 12.26 -5.66
C VAL A 113 -0.67 12.51 -6.55
N ASP A 114 -0.91 13.76 -6.93
CA ASP A 114 -1.84 14.14 -7.99
C ASP A 114 -1.50 13.30 -9.23
N GLU A 115 -2.25 12.23 -9.47
CA GLU A 115 -2.30 11.57 -10.78
C GLU A 115 -3.25 12.39 -11.66
N GLU A 116 -2.78 13.54 -12.11
CA GLU A 116 -3.35 14.17 -13.31
C GLU A 116 -3.04 13.25 -14.51
N ASP A 117 -4.03 12.39 -14.80
CA ASP A 117 -4.51 12.07 -16.15
C ASP A 117 -3.44 11.67 -17.18
N ASP A 118 -2.97 10.41 -17.12
CA ASP A 118 -2.35 9.75 -18.29
C ASP A 118 -2.92 8.35 -18.52
N THR A 119 -4.25 8.28 -18.66
CA THR A 119 -4.94 7.08 -19.15
C THR A 119 -4.95 6.97 -20.68
N SER A 120 -4.17 7.80 -21.36
CA SER A 120 -4.18 7.91 -22.83
C SER A 120 -3.32 6.86 -23.56
N LEU A 121 -2.52 6.08 -22.83
CA LEU A 121 -1.50 5.19 -23.40
C LEU A 121 -1.96 3.74 -23.67
N TRP A 122 -3.25 3.42 -23.48
CA TRP A 122 -3.80 2.06 -23.65
C TRP A 122 -4.89 1.93 -24.73
N CYS A 123 -4.97 2.87 -25.67
CA CYS A 123 -5.66 2.61 -26.93
C CYS A 123 -4.65 2.08 -27.95
N ASP A 124 -4.35 0.77 -27.86
CA ASP A 124 -3.79 0.07 -29.01
C ASP A 124 -4.86 0.08 -30.11
N SER A 125 -4.56 0.80 -31.20
CA SER A 125 -5.26 0.70 -32.47
C SER A 125 -5.02 -0.71 -33.02
N GLU A 126 -6.05 -1.55 -33.03
CA GLU A 126 -6.09 -2.73 -33.89
C GLU A 126 -6.30 -2.23 -35.33
N ASP A 127 -5.19 -1.93 -36.03
CA ASP A 127 -5.20 -1.68 -37.46
C ASP A 127 -5.32 -3.01 -38.22
N ASP A 128 -6.35 -3.02 -39.07
CA ASP A 128 -6.65 -3.89 -40.20
C ASP A 128 -5.40 -4.47 -40.90
N GLU A 129 -5.28 -5.80 -40.97
CA GLU A 129 -4.73 -6.47 -42.15
C GLU A 129 -5.69 -7.60 -42.58
N SER A 130 -6.69 -7.18 -43.34
CA SER A 130 -7.43 -8.04 -44.26
C SER A 130 -6.55 -8.34 -45.48
N GLU A 131 -5.80 -9.46 -45.49
CA GLU A 131 -5.22 -10.00 -46.73
C GLU A 131 -6.16 -11.04 -47.39
N SER A 132 -6.17 -10.94 -48.72
CA SER A 132 -7.15 -11.43 -49.71
C SER A 132 -7.31 -12.94 -49.86
#